data_AF-A0A956AL13-F1
#
_entry.id   AF-A0A956AL13-F1
#
_cell.length_a   1.000
_cell.length_b   1.000
_cell.length_c   1.000
_cell.angle_alpha   90.00
_cell.angle_beta   90.00
_cell.angle_gamma   90.00
#
_symmetry.space_group_name_H-M   'P 1'
#
loop_
_entity.id
_entity.type
_entity.pdbx_description
1 polymer ?
#
loop_
_entity_poly.entity_id
_entity_poly.type
_entity_poly.pdbx_seq_one_letter_code
_entity_poly.pdbx_strand_id
1 'polypeptide(L)'
;MRILLVRHGEAVPYDTTPVDELRWLTSAGRCEVRAVALALAARGVRFTRVYTSPLVRAVQTTEILAQLVHPECDVPVGVHVPLAAEEGSTVQALSVLERAGDDETIALVTHMPKVSALAAQLTGGQRFGAFTTAAACMIQRTAGRAEVEFMLDPKHLG
;
A
#
# COMPACT_ATOMS: atom_id res chain seq x y z
N MET A 1 15.59 -5.29 -2.71
CA MET A 1 14.52 -4.30 -2.92
C MET A 1 13.63 -4.21 -1.69
N ARG A 2 12.97 -3.09 -1.48
CA ARG A 2 11.98 -2.88 -0.41
C ARG A 2 10.59 -2.76 -1.02
N ILE A 3 9.61 -3.40 -0.39
CA ILE A 3 8.23 -3.45 -0.87
C ILE A 3 7.34 -3.00 0.28
N LEU A 4 6.65 -1.88 0.10
CA LEU A 4 5.66 -1.39 1.05
C LEU A 4 4.26 -1.81 0.59
N LEU A 5 3.63 -2.73 1.32
CA LEU A 5 2.23 -3.07 1.11
C LEU A 5 1.36 -2.18 1.98
N VAL A 6 0.34 -1.54 1.40
CA VAL A 6 -0.57 -0.66 2.12
C VAL A 6 -2.02 -1.03 1.85
N ARG A 7 -2.82 -1.17 2.90
CA ARG A 7 -4.28 -1.16 2.76
C ARG A 7 -4.74 0.29 2.65
N HIS A 8 -5.65 0.60 1.73
CA HIS A 8 -6.26 1.93 1.65
C HIS A 8 -6.78 2.44 3.02
N GLY A 9 -6.81 3.76 3.20
CA GLY A 9 -7.39 4.40 4.38
C GLY A 9 -8.90 4.17 4.51
N GLU A 10 -9.47 4.54 5.66
CA GLU A 10 -10.91 4.41 5.86
C GLU A 10 -11.70 5.19 4.80
N ALA A 11 -12.67 4.53 4.17
CA ALA A 11 -13.51 5.10 3.13
C ALA A 11 -14.95 5.26 3.64
N VAL A 12 -15.67 6.24 3.07
CA VAL A 12 -17.08 6.50 3.41
C VAL A 12 -17.94 5.23 3.31
N PRO A 13 -19.07 5.13 4.02
CA PRO A 13 -19.96 3.97 3.93
C PRO A 13 -20.42 3.62 2.50
N TYR A 14 -20.84 2.38 2.28
CA TYR A 14 -21.23 1.84 0.97
C TYR A 14 -22.42 2.57 0.32
N ASP A 15 -23.32 3.13 1.13
CA ASP A 15 -24.51 3.86 0.70
C ASP A 15 -24.24 5.34 0.37
N THR A 16 -23.01 5.82 0.59
CA THR A 16 -22.62 7.21 0.34
C THR A 16 -22.36 7.48 -1.15
N THR A 17 -22.11 6.44 -1.96
CA THR A 17 -21.83 6.54 -3.40
C THR A 17 -22.68 5.57 -4.21
N PRO A 18 -22.92 5.82 -5.51
CA PRO A 18 -23.71 4.92 -6.34
C PRO A 18 -23.10 3.52 -6.53
N VAL A 19 -21.77 3.42 -6.48
CA VAL A 19 -20.99 2.19 -6.64
C VAL A 19 -19.78 2.19 -5.69
N ASP A 20 -19.26 1.01 -5.32
CA ASP A 20 -18.16 0.89 -4.34
C ASP A 20 -16.86 1.52 -4.83
N GLU A 21 -16.57 1.48 -6.14
CA GLU A 21 -15.29 1.96 -6.66
C GLU A 21 -15.11 3.47 -6.46
N LEU A 22 -16.21 4.21 -6.34
CA LEU A 22 -16.24 5.67 -6.19
C LEU A 22 -16.12 6.14 -4.75
N ARG A 23 -16.13 5.23 -3.76
CA ARG A 23 -16.01 5.61 -2.35
C ARG A 23 -14.67 6.29 -2.09
N TRP A 24 -14.75 7.53 -1.62
CA TRP A 24 -13.60 8.31 -1.20
C TRP A 24 -13.24 8.08 0.27
N LEU A 25 -12.05 8.50 0.67
CA LEU A 25 -11.59 8.45 2.05
C LEU A 25 -12.39 9.39 2.96
N THR A 26 -12.77 8.90 4.15
CA THR A 26 -13.31 9.75 5.22
C THR A 26 -12.26 10.75 5.69
N SER A 27 -12.67 11.80 6.40
CA SER A 27 -11.72 12.73 7.02
C SER A 27 -10.79 12.02 8.01
N ALA A 28 -11.33 11.07 8.79
CA ALA A 28 -10.55 10.23 9.70
C ALA A 28 -9.55 9.34 8.94
N GLY A 29 -10.00 8.65 7.88
CA GLY A 29 -9.12 7.83 7.04
C GLY A 29 -7.99 8.63 6.40
N ARG A 30 -8.23 9.88 6.00
CA ARG A 30 -7.17 10.78 5.51
C ARG A 30 -6.15 11.09 6.61
N CYS A 31 -6.59 11.35 7.85
CA CYS A 31 -5.70 11.58 8.98
C CYS A 31 -4.85 10.34 9.30
N GLU A 32 -5.43 9.15 9.29
CA GLU A 32 -4.71 7.88 9.50
C GLU A 32 -3.61 7.68 8.44
N VAL A 33 -3.94 7.87 7.15
CA VAL A 33 -2.97 7.76 6.06
C VAL A 33 -1.85 8.80 6.23
N ARG A 34 -2.17 10.03 6.63
CA ARG A 34 -1.16 11.07 6.92
C ARG A 34 -0.22 10.66 8.05
N ALA A 35 -0.74 10.10 9.15
CA ALA A 35 0.07 9.64 10.27
C ALA A 35 1.04 8.53 9.85
N VAL A 36 0.56 7.56 9.07
CA VAL A 36 1.40 6.49 8.50
C VAL A 36 2.46 7.05 7.55
N ALA A 37 2.10 7.99 6.67
CA ALA A 37 3.02 8.63 5.74
C ALA A 37 4.15 9.39 6.47
N LEU A 38 3.80 10.16 7.51
CA LEU A 38 4.78 10.86 8.35
C LEU A 38 5.70 9.88 9.09
N ALA A 39 5.15 8.78 9.61
CA ALA A 39 5.93 7.73 10.27
C ALA A 39 6.90 7.01 9.33
N LEU A 40 6.53 6.85 8.05
CA LEU A 40 7.42 6.34 6.99
C LEU A 40 8.52 7.36 6.67
N ALA A 41 8.17 8.63 6.49
CA ALA A 41 9.12 9.71 6.23
C ALA A 41 10.15 9.86 7.35
N ALA A 42 9.72 9.78 8.61
CA ALA A 42 10.57 9.82 9.79
C ALA A 42 11.54 8.63 9.88
N ARG A 43 11.20 7.49 9.29
CA ARG A 43 12.07 6.32 9.13
C ARG A 43 13.01 6.42 7.92
N GLY A 44 13.02 7.56 7.23
CA GLY A 44 13.86 7.79 6.06
C GLY A 44 13.43 6.99 4.82
N VAL A 45 12.18 6.50 4.77
CA VAL A 45 11.67 5.83 3.58
C VAL A 45 11.61 6.82 2.42
N ARG A 46 12.04 6.37 1.23
CA ARG A 46 11.91 7.09 -0.04
C ARG A 46 11.44 6.10 -1.09
N PHE A 47 10.37 6.44 -1.80
CA PHE A 47 9.81 5.58 -2.84
C PHE A 47 10.53 5.82 -4.16
N THR A 48 10.88 4.75 -4.87
CA THR A 48 11.31 4.83 -6.26
C THR A 48 10.13 4.75 -7.22
N ARG A 49 9.08 4.02 -6.83
CA ARG A 49 7.81 3.88 -7.59
C ARG A 49 6.66 3.63 -6.64
N VAL A 50 5.45 4.04 -7.05
CA VAL A 50 4.22 3.71 -6.35
C VAL A 50 3.21 3.13 -7.33
N TYR A 51 2.56 2.03 -6.97
CA TYR A 51 1.45 1.47 -7.70
C TYR A 51 0.19 1.45 -6.84
N THR A 52 -0.94 1.75 -7.46
CA THR A 52 -2.22 1.84 -6.76
C THR A 52 -3.32 1.07 -7.50
N SER A 53 -4.25 0.52 -6.73
CA SER A 53 -5.53 0.07 -7.26
C SER A 53 -6.31 1.23 -7.89
N PRO A 54 -7.11 0.98 -8.95
CA PRO A 54 -7.90 2.03 -9.60
C PRO A 54 -9.04 2.60 -8.74
N LEU A 55 -9.39 1.99 -7.60
CA LEU A 55 -10.51 2.45 -6.77
C LEU A 55 -10.16 3.77 -6.07
N VAL A 56 -11.12 4.70 -5.99
CA VAL A 56 -10.90 6.10 -5.54
C VAL A 56 -10.19 6.17 -4.19
N ARG A 57 -10.62 5.38 -3.20
CA ARG A 57 -9.97 5.30 -1.88
C ARG A 57 -8.49 4.90 -1.92
N ALA A 58 -8.10 4.02 -2.84
CA ALA A 58 -6.71 3.61 -2.98
C ALA A 58 -5.87 4.70 -3.66
N VAL A 59 -6.40 5.33 -4.71
CA VAL A 59 -5.77 6.49 -5.36
C VAL A 59 -5.54 7.63 -4.36
N GLN A 60 -6.56 8.00 -3.58
CA GLN A 60 -6.44 9.06 -2.56
C GLN A 60 -5.46 8.70 -1.44
N THR A 61 -5.37 7.41 -1.08
CA THR A 61 -4.34 6.94 -0.13
C THR A 61 -2.94 7.14 -0.71
N THR A 62 -2.75 6.78 -1.98
CA THR A 62 -1.50 6.95 -2.72
C THR A 62 -1.08 8.41 -2.83
N GLU A 63 -2.01 9.33 -3.15
CA GLU A 63 -1.73 10.76 -3.25
C GLU A 63 -1.15 11.32 -1.93
N ILE A 64 -1.78 10.97 -0.80
CA ILE A 64 -1.32 11.41 0.52
C ILE A 64 0.05 10.81 0.87
N LEU A 65 0.24 9.52 0.61
CA LEU A 65 1.51 8.83 0.86
C LEU A 65 2.65 9.43 0.04
N ALA A 66 2.46 9.59 -1.27
CA ALA A 66 3.48 10.13 -2.17
C ALA A 66 3.86 11.55 -1.77
N GLN A 67 2.88 12.42 -1.49
CA GLN A 67 3.11 13.81 -1.09
C GLN A 67 3.95 13.94 0.19
N LEU A 68 3.72 13.08 1.19
CA LEU A 68 4.36 13.22 2.50
C LEU A 68 5.67 12.43 2.63
N VAL A 69 5.81 11.30 1.94
CA VAL A 69 7.04 10.51 1.94
C VAL A 69 8.05 11.04 0.92
N HIS A 70 7.57 11.62 -0.18
CA HIS A 70 8.39 12.19 -1.26
C HIS A 70 7.94 13.62 -1.62
N PRO A 71 8.26 14.64 -0.80
CA PRO A 71 7.76 16.01 -0.99
C PRO A 71 8.17 16.67 -2.32
N GLU A 72 9.20 16.16 -2.98
CA GLU A 72 9.67 16.64 -4.29
C GLU A 72 8.69 16.27 -5.44
N CYS A 73 7.71 15.41 -5.18
CA CYS A 73 6.59 15.06 -6.10
C CYS A 73 7.02 14.50 -7.47
N ASP A 74 8.20 13.91 -7.56
CA ASP A 74 8.79 13.33 -8.77
C ASP A 74 8.71 11.80 -8.82
N VAL A 75 8.19 11.15 -7.77
CA VAL A 75 8.02 9.70 -7.76
C VAL A 75 6.96 9.25 -8.79
N PRO A 76 7.29 8.33 -9.71
CA PRO A 76 6.31 7.80 -10.66
C PRO A 76 5.19 7.04 -9.94
N VAL A 77 3.95 7.40 -10.25
CA VAL A 77 2.74 6.71 -9.78
C VAL A 77 2.04 6.01 -10.94
N GLY A 78 1.83 4.71 -10.83
CA GLY A 78 1.12 3.90 -11.82
C GLY A 78 -0.17 3.29 -11.27
N VAL A 79 -1.24 3.27 -12.07
CA VAL A 79 -2.44 2.48 -11.76
C VAL A 79 -2.20 1.05 -12.21
N HIS A 80 -2.39 0.07 -11.31
CA HIS A 80 -2.25 -1.36 -11.60
C HIS A 80 -3.54 -2.08 -11.22
N VAL A 81 -4.35 -2.43 -12.22
CA VAL A 81 -5.70 -3.01 -12.03
C VAL A 81 -5.70 -4.25 -11.12
N PRO A 82 -4.76 -5.20 -11.22
CA PRO A 82 -4.70 -6.36 -10.33
C PRO A 82 -4.55 -6.04 -8.82
N LEU A 83 -4.25 -4.80 -8.44
CA LEU A 83 -4.26 -4.37 -7.05
C LEU A 83 -5.69 -4.12 -6.51
N ALA A 84 -6.73 -4.04 -7.34
CA ALA A 84 -8.12 -3.96 -6.87
C ALA A 84 -8.54 -5.26 -6.18
N ALA A 85 -9.48 -5.17 -5.22
CA ALA A 85 -9.85 -6.31 -4.37
C ALA A 85 -10.27 -7.55 -5.17
N GLU A 86 -11.14 -7.37 -6.17
CA GLU A 86 -11.74 -8.46 -6.95
C GLU A 86 -11.04 -8.74 -8.28
N GLU A 87 -10.00 -7.97 -8.63
CA GLU A 87 -9.36 -8.06 -9.96
C GLU A 87 -7.98 -8.70 -9.89
N GLY A 88 -7.73 -9.70 -10.74
CA GLY A 88 -6.41 -10.31 -10.90
C GLY A 88 -5.90 -11.14 -9.70
N SER A 89 -5.01 -12.07 -10.01
CA SER A 89 -4.36 -12.93 -9.02
C SER A 89 -3.25 -12.21 -8.26
N THR A 90 -2.82 -12.78 -7.13
CA THR A 90 -1.67 -12.29 -6.36
C THR A 90 -0.39 -12.23 -7.21
N VAL A 91 -0.20 -13.18 -8.13
CA VAL A 91 0.93 -13.17 -9.08
C VAL A 91 0.84 -11.97 -10.03
N GLN A 92 -0.35 -11.70 -10.59
CA GLN A 92 -0.56 -10.54 -11.46
C GLN A 92 -0.40 -9.20 -10.70
N ALA A 93 -0.83 -9.14 -9.45
CA ALA A 93 -0.62 -7.97 -8.59
C ALA A 93 0.86 -7.69 -8.28
N LEU A 94 1.68 -8.73 -8.17
CA LEU A 94 3.12 -8.61 -7.90
C LEU A 94 3.98 -8.48 -9.16
N SER A 95 3.42 -8.60 -10.37
CA SER A 95 4.20 -8.56 -11.63
C SER A 95 4.95 -7.24 -11.83
N VAL A 96 4.47 -6.14 -11.24
CA VAL A 96 5.16 -4.84 -11.24
C VAL A 96 6.54 -4.87 -10.58
N LEU A 97 6.83 -5.91 -9.77
CA LEU A 97 8.11 -6.10 -9.09
C LEU A 97 9.13 -6.89 -9.93
N GLU A 98 8.72 -7.55 -11.03
CA GLU A 98 9.61 -8.41 -11.82
C GLU A 98 10.75 -7.64 -12.50
N ARG A 99 10.52 -6.36 -12.79
CA ARG A 99 11.49 -5.46 -13.43
C ARG A 99 12.18 -4.52 -12.45
N ALA A 100 11.91 -4.64 -11.16
CA ALA A 100 12.46 -3.77 -10.14
C ALA A 100 13.92 -4.13 -9.83
N GLY A 101 14.79 -3.13 -9.74
CA GLY A 101 16.16 -3.31 -9.27
C GLY A 101 16.23 -3.63 -7.77
N ASP A 102 17.36 -4.19 -7.33
CA ASP A 102 17.56 -4.59 -5.93
C ASP A 102 17.59 -3.40 -4.95
N ASP A 103 17.87 -2.19 -5.40
CA ASP A 103 17.88 -0.98 -4.57
C ASP A 103 16.55 -0.21 -4.60
N GLU A 104 15.55 -0.70 -5.34
CA GLU A 104 14.24 -0.02 -5.44
C GLU A 104 13.40 -0.17 -4.17
N THR A 105 12.61 0.86 -3.86
CA THR A 105 11.60 0.86 -2.80
C THR A 105 10.24 1.14 -3.42
N ILE A 106 9.41 0.11 -3.54
CA ILE A 106 8.14 0.16 -4.27
C ILE A 106 6.97 0.07 -3.29
N ALA A 107 6.03 1.02 -3.38
CA ALA A 107 4.79 0.96 -2.62
C ALA A 107 3.63 0.40 -3.47
N LEU A 108 2.85 -0.52 -2.91
CA LEU A 108 1.65 -1.10 -3.51
C LEU A 108 0.45 -0.81 -2.61
N VAL A 109 -0.50 -0.01 -3.10
CA VAL A 109 -1.72 0.34 -2.36
C VAL A 109 -2.91 -0.48 -2.86
N THR A 110 -3.50 -1.27 -1.96
CA THR A 110 -4.52 -2.28 -2.26
C THR A 110 -5.55 -2.43 -1.13
N HIS A 111 -6.24 -3.56 -1.06
CA HIS A 111 -7.44 -3.80 -0.24
C HIS A 111 -7.30 -5.11 0.54
N MET A 112 -8.19 -5.32 1.51
CA MET A 112 -8.42 -6.68 2.03
C MET A 112 -9.32 -7.46 1.07
N PRO A 113 -9.15 -8.80 0.95
CA PRO A 113 -8.09 -9.62 1.58
C PRO A 113 -6.74 -9.58 0.85
N LYS A 114 -6.66 -8.95 -0.33
CA LYS A 114 -5.52 -8.99 -1.24
C LYS A 114 -4.18 -8.59 -0.61
N VAL A 115 -4.14 -7.52 0.17
CA VAL A 115 -2.93 -7.04 0.86
C VAL A 115 -2.30 -8.11 1.75
N SER A 116 -3.11 -8.90 2.45
CA SER A 116 -2.65 -9.99 3.30
C SER A 116 -2.14 -11.17 2.46
N ALA A 117 -2.82 -11.49 1.36
CA ALA A 117 -2.38 -12.53 0.42
C ALA A 117 -1.04 -12.16 -0.26
N LEU A 118 -0.86 -10.89 -0.65
CA LEU A 118 0.40 -10.37 -1.19
C LEU A 118 1.53 -10.49 -0.18
N ALA A 119 1.28 -10.09 1.07
CA ALA A 119 2.27 -10.20 2.14
C ALA A 119 2.67 -11.67 2.38
N ALA A 120 1.70 -12.57 2.48
CA ALA A 120 1.94 -14.00 2.66
C ALA A 120 2.80 -14.59 1.51
N GLN A 121 2.43 -14.28 0.26
CA GLN A 121 3.17 -14.75 -0.91
C GLN A 121 4.61 -14.19 -0.94
N LEU A 122 4.78 -12.91 -0.63
CA LEU A 122 6.12 -12.30 -0.58
C LEU A 122 6.99 -12.94 0.50
N THR A 123 6.47 -13.16 1.70
CA THR A 123 7.24 -13.73 2.82
C THR A 123 7.32 -15.26 2.79
N GLY A 124 6.84 -15.93 1.74
CA GLY A 124 6.85 -17.39 1.62
C GLY A 124 5.94 -18.13 2.62
N GLY A 125 4.97 -17.43 3.21
CA GLY A 125 4.03 -17.98 4.19
C GLY A 125 2.68 -18.36 3.58
N GLN A 126 1.92 -19.22 4.27
CA GLN A 126 0.55 -19.55 3.86
C GLN A 126 -0.48 -18.50 4.30
N ARG A 127 -0.17 -17.71 5.33
CA ARG A 127 -1.04 -16.68 5.91
C ARG A 127 -0.20 -15.50 6.37
N PHE A 128 -0.83 -14.33 6.38
CA PHE A 128 -0.27 -13.12 6.97
C PHE A 128 -1.37 -12.43 7.79
N GLY A 129 -0.98 -11.59 8.76
CA GLY A 129 -1.93 -10.86 9.60
C GLY A 129 -2.92 -9.99 8.81
N ALA A 130 -4.00 -9.59 9.45
CA ALA A 130 -4.93 -8.63 8.88
C ALA A 130 -4.33 -7.22 8.90
N PHE A 131 -4.66 -6.43 7.88
CA PHE A 131 -4.30 -5.01 7.82
C PHE A 131 -5.53 -4.20 8.23
N THR A 132 -5.41 -3.34 9.25
CA THR A 132 -6.39 -2.26 9.50
C THR A 132 -6.32 -1.26 8.34
N THR A 133 -7.34 -0.41 8.20
CA THR A 133 -7.31 0.68 7.21
C THR A 133 -6.05 1.54 7.39
N ALA A 134 -5.46 1.99 6.29
CA ALA A 134 -4.16 2.69 6.25
C ALA A 134 -2.94 1.91 6.77
N ALA A 135 -3.08 0.69 7.30
CA ALA A 135 -1.92 -0.08 7.76
C ALA A 135 -0.94 -0.36 6.61
N ALA A 136 0.35 -0.31 6.94
CA ALA A 136 1.44 -0.48 6.00
C ALA A 136 2.47 -1.49 6.52
N CYS A 137 2.94 -2.38 5.64
CA CYS A 137 3.94 -3.40 5.96
C CYS A 137 5.13 -3.24 5.01
N MET A 138 6.30 -2.96 5.56
CA MET A 138 7.55 -2.90 4.81
C MET A 138 8.19 -4.29 4.78
N ILE A 139 8.46 -4.80 3.59
CA ILE A 139 9.10 -6.09 3.36
C ILE A 139 10.43 -5.84 2.63
N GLN A 140 11.52 -6.31 3.23
CA GLN A 140 12.83 -6.32 2.59
C GLN A 140 13.01 -7.66 1.86
N ARG A 141 13.28 -7.60 0.55
CA ARG A 141 13.60 -8.77 -0.27
C ARG A 141 15.08 -8.71 -0.69
N THR A 142 15.84 -9.75 -0.34
CA THR A 142 17.27 -9.92 -0.65
C THR A 142 17.54 -11.36 -1.09
N ALA A 143 18.17 -11.55 -2.25
CA ALA A 143 18.75 -12.83 -2.69
C ALA A 143 17.96 -14.12 -2.30
N GLY A 144 16.66 -14.15 -2.64
CA GLY A 144 15.80 -15.32 -2.41
C GLY A 144 15.07 -15.38 -1.05
N ARG A 145 15.30 -14.43 -0.15
CA ARG A 145 14.57 -14.27 1.12
C ARG A 145 13.81 -12.95 1.13
N ALA A 146 12.63 -12.94 1.73
CA ALA A 146 11.85 -11.74 1.95
C ALA A 146 11.31 -11.74 3.38
N GLU A 147 11.55 -10.66 4.11
CA GLU A 147 11.24 -10.55 5.53
C GLU A 147 10.50 -9.25 5.81
N VAL A 148 9.63 -9.28 6.81
CA VAL A 148 9.00 -8.07 7.33
C VAL A 148 10.06 -7.25 8.05
N GLU A 149 10.34 -6.05 7.54
CA GLU A 149 11.22 -5.07 8.18
C GLU A 149 10.50 -4.38 9.34
N PHE A 150 9.27 -3.91 9.08
CA PHE A 150 8.36 -3.38 10.11
C PHE A 150 6.92 -3.31 9.59
N MET A 151 5.98 -3.13 10.53
CA MET A 151 4.59 -2.83 10.23
C MET A 151 4.17 -1.56 10.98
N LEU A 152 3.34 -0.74 10.34
CA LEU A 152 2.69 0.42 10.91
C LEU A 152 1.19 0.19 10.89
N ASP A 153 0.56 0.23 12.06
CA ASP A 153 -0.89 0.30 12.21
C ASP A 153 -1.21 1.71 12.70
N PRO A 154 -2.04 2.51 12.00
CA PRO A 154 -2.35 3.87 12.42
C PRO A 154 -2.89 3.95 13.85
N LYS A 155 -3.54 2.90 14.36
CA LYS A 155 -4.06 2.86 15.73
C LYS A 155 -2.98 2.82 16.81
N HIS A 156 -1.75 2.51 16.44
CA HIS A 156 -0.59 2.43 17.34
C HIS A 156 0.44 3.53 17.07
N LEU A 157 0.13 4.48 16.17
CA LEU A 157 0.91 5.70 15.97
C LEU A 157 0.29 6.76 16.87
N GLY A 158 1.00 7.09 17.96
CA GLY A 158 0.50 7.90 19.09
C GLY A 158 -0.09 9.26 18.74
#